data_AF-A0A2W5S7L3-F1
#
_entry.id   AF-A0A2W5S7L3-F1
#
_cell.length_a   1.000
_cell.length_b   1.000
_cell.length_c   1.000
_cell.angle_alpha   90.00
_cell.angle_beta   90.00
_cell.angle_gamma   90.00
#
_symmetry.space_group_name_H-M   'P 1'
#
loop_
_entity.id
_entity.type
_entity.pdbx_description
1 polymer ?
#
loop_
_entity_poly.entity_id
_entity_poly.type
_entity_poly.pdbx_seq_one_letter_code
_entity_poly.pdbx_strand_id
1 'polypeptide(L)' 'MAGTDHTTEHKHGTMRISTQEKTFEGFVRMVAWGAGISIAVLIFLALANS' A
#
# COMPACT_ATOMS: atom_id res chain seq x y z
N MET A 1 -6.64 45.13 -8.38
CA MET A 1 -6.47 43.67 -8.64
C MET A 1 -5.01 43.35 -8.33
N ALA A 2 -4.67 43.09 -7.06
CA ALA A 2 -3.30 42.74 -6.68
C ALA A 2 -3.03 41.30 -7.14
N GLY A 3 -2.02 41.13 -8.00
CA GLY A 3 -1.62 39.83 -8.51
C GLY A 3 -1.10 38.94 -7.39
N THR A 4 -1.82 37.86 -7.12
CA THR A 4 -1.36 36.76 -6.29
C THR A 4 -0.52 35.82 -7.14
N ASP A 5 0.78 36.12 -7.28
CA ASP A 5 1.74 35.19 -7.85
C ASP A 5 1.98 34.06 -6.83
N HIS A 6 1.27 32.95 -7.01
CA HIS A 6 1.41 31.74 -6.21
C HIS A 6 2.28 30.72 -6.95
N THR A 7 3.48 31.10 -7.38
CA THR A 7 4.44 30.13 -7.93
C THR A 7 5.13 29.40 -6.77
N THR A 8 4.44 28.46 -6.13
CA THR A 8 5.10 27.49 -5.24
C THR A 8 6.03 26.63 -6.10
N GLU A 9 7.33 26.96 -6.13
CA GLU A 9 8.35 26.21 -6.88
C GLU A 9 8.46 24.79 -6.31
N HIS A 10 7.67 23.86 -6.85
CA HIS A 10 7.69 22.47 -6.45
C HIS A 10 8.87 21.75 -7.11
N LYS A 11 9.94 21.50 -6.34
CA LYS A 11 11.10 20.72 -6.82
C LYS A 11 10.72 19.25 -6.98
N HIS A 12 10.70 18.78 -8.22
CA HIS A 12 10.42 17.38 -8.55
C HIS A 12 11.35 16.43 -7.78
N GLY A 13 10.82 15.32 -7.28
CA GLY A 13 11.58 14.31 -6.53
C GLY A 13 11.93 14.66 -5.08
N THR A 14 11.63 15.87 -4.62
CA THR A 14 11.89 16.30 -3.22
C THR A 14 10.68 16.14 -2.30
N MET A 15 9.54 15.68 -2.84
CA MET A 15 8.34 15.44 -2.05
C MET A 15 8.62 14.40 -0.97
N ARG A 16 8.17 14.68 0.26
CA ARG A 16 8.23 13.73 1.38
C ARG A 16 7.34 12.52 1.08
N ILE A 17 7.92 11.32 1.02
CA ILE A 17 7.21 10.08 0.67
C ILE A 17 6.95 9.13 1.85
N SER A 18 7.14 9.58 3.09
CA SER A 18 7.03 8.73 4.29
C SER A 18 5.67 8.06 4.45
N THR A 19 4.60 8.68 3.95
CA THR A 19 3.24 8.12 4.00
C THR A 19 3.08 6.97 3.00
N GLN A 20 3.64 7.13 1.81
CA GLN A 20 3.61 6.15 0.73
C GLN A 20 4.44 4.92 1.11
N GLU A 21 5.63 5.11 1.68
CA GLU A 21 6.47 4.02 2.19
C GLU A 21 5.74 3.19 3.25
N LYS A 22 5.14 3.85 4.26
CA LYS A 22 4.36 3.16 5.30
C LYS A 22 3.14 2.43 4.73
N THR A 23 2.48 3.03 3.74
CA THR A 23 1.34 2.41 3.06
C THR A 23 1.79 1.16 2.30
N PHE A 24 2.93 1.22 1.62
CA PHE A 24 3.50 0.09 0.89
C PHE A 24 3.89 -1.05 1.82
N GLU A 25 4.55 -0.74 2.95
CA GLU A 25 4.87 -1.74 3.98
C GLU A 25 3.59 -2.44 4.49
N GLY A 26 2.54 -1.64 4.78
CA GLY A 26 1.23 -2.17 5.17
C GLY A 26 0.59 -3.03 4.09
N PHE A 27 0.68 -2.61 2.82
CA PHE A 27 0.17 -3.36 1.67
C PHE A 27 0.85 -4.72 1.51
N VAL A 28 2.19 -4.76 1.57
CA VAL A 28 2.94 -6.03 1.46
C VAL A 28 2.53 -6.99 2.57
N ARG A 29 2.41 -6.50 3.82
CA ARG A 29 1.94 -7.31 4.94
C ARG A 29 0.52 -7.83 4.70
N MET A 30 -0.39 -6.97 4.24
CA MET A 30 -1.78 -7.36 3.93
C MET A 30 -1.83 -8.49 2.89
N VAL A 31 -1.09 -8.36 1.79
CA VAL A 31 -1.07 -9.37 0.72
C VAL A 31 -0.43 -10.68 1.19
N ALA A 32 0.65 -10.61 1.98
CA ALA A 32 1.28 -11.81 2.55
C ALA A 32 0.31 -12.60 3.45
N TRP A 33 -0.42 -11.89 4.34
CA TRP A 33 -1.46 -12.52 5.16
C TRP A 33 -2.61 -13.05 4.33
N GLY A 34 -3.07 -12.30 3.32
CA GLY A 34 -4.11 -12.74 2.39
C GLY A 34 -3.74 -14.05 1.70
N ALA A 35 -2.54 -14.12 1.12
CA ALA A 35 -2.03 -15.32 0.46
C ALA A 35 -1.92 -16.51 1.43
N GLY A 36 -1.37 -16.28 2.64
CA GLY A 36 -1.27 -17.32 3.67
C GLY A 36 -2.62 -17.87 4.10
N ILE A 37 -3.61 -17.00 4.33
CA ILE A 37 -4.97 -17.41 4.69
C ILE A 37 -5.63 -18.16 3.53
N SER A 38 -5.49 -17.69 2.29
CA SER A 38 -6.02 -18.39 1.12
C SER A 38 -5.47 -19.81 1.01
N ILE A 39 -4.15 -19.99 1.17
CA ILE A 39 -3.53 -21.32 1.16
C ILE A 39 -4.03 -22.19 2.31
N ALA A 40 -4.10 -21.64 3.54
CA ALA A 40 -4.58 -22.37 4.71
C ALA A 40 -6.03 -22.86 4.52
N VAL A 41 -6.91 -22.01 3.97
CA VAL A 41 -8.30 -22.37 3.66
C VAL A 41 -8.35 -23.46 2.59
N LEU A 42 -7.55 -23.38 1.53
CA LEU A 42 -7.51 -24.40 0.49
C LEU A 42 -7.05 -25.76 1.02
N ILE A 43 -6.01 -25.78 1.86
CA ILE A 43 -5.55 -27.00 2.52
C ILE A 43 -6.63 -27.56 3.45
N PHE A 44 -7.25 -26.71 4.28
CA PHE A 44 -8.33 -27.12 5.16
C PHE A 44 -9.50 -27.71 4.38
N LEU A 45 -9.93 -27.07 3.30
CA LEU A 45 -11.00 -27.55 2.44
C LEU A 45 -10.64 -28.91 1.82
N ALA A 46 -9.41 -29.08 1.34
CA ALA A 46 -8.96 -30.35 0.79
C ALA A 46 -8.96 -31.49 1.83
N LEU A 47 -8.61 -31.20 3.09
CA LEU A 47 -8.61 -32.19 4.17
C LEU A 47 -10.01 -32.48 4.73
N ALA A 48 -10.87 -31.48 4.80
CA ALA A 48 -12.22 -31.60 5.37
C ALA A 48 -13.23 -32.15 4.36
N ASN A 49 -13.00 -31.94 3.06
CA ASN A 49 -13.85 -32.38 1.95
C ASN A 49 -13.12 -33.43 1.08
N SER A 50 -12.18 -34.19 1.66
CA SER A 50 -11.58 -35.36 1.01
C SER A 50 -12.56 -36.51 0.90
#